data_AF-A0A924MCM4-F1
#
_entry.id   AF-A0A924MCM4-F1
#
_cell.length_a   1.000
_cell.length_b   1.000
_cell.length_c   1.000
_cell.angle_alpha   90.00
_cell.angle_beta   90.00
_cell.angle_gamma   90.00
#
_symmetry.space_group_name_H-M   'P 1'
#
loop_
_entity.id
_entity.type
_entity.pdbx_description
1 polymer ?
#
loop_
_entity_poly.entity_id
_entity_poly.type
_entity_poly.pdbx_seq_one_letter_code
_entity_poly.pdbx_strand_id
1 'polypeptide(L)'
;MVKLRKCNKILIYGKYELLDKKNSDVYAYTRELRNDANGFGKKWLIVLNFSKKNIKFDTRKLVSYNGNQLMQSNYAVKKNVSQQILPLKPYEARVYKLSY
;
A
#
# COMPACT_ATOMS: atom_id res chain seq x y z
N MET A 1 12.88 0.40 7.67
CA MET A 1 11.71 -0.47 7.96
C MET A 1 11.39 -0.63 9.45
N VAL A 2 12.35 -0.96 10.32
CA VAL A 2 12.10 -1.21 11.77
C VAL A 2 11.33 -0.07 12.46
N LYS A 3 11.75 1.19 12.24
CA LYS A 3 11.10 2.37 12.81
C LYS A 3 9.62 2.50 12.39
N LEU A 4 9.32 2.33 11.10
CA LEU A 4 7.96 2.45 10.58
C LEU A 4 7.01 1.43 11.24
N ARG A 5 7.43 0.17 11.35
CA ARG A 5 6.65 -0.89 12.00
C ARG A 5 6.43 -0.61 13.49
N LYS A 6 7.49 -0.24 14.22
CA LYS A 6 7.39 0.06 15.66
C LYS A 6 6.45 1.23 15.96
N CYS A 7 6.48 2.27 15.14
CA CYS A 7 5.63 3.45 15.34
C CYS A 7 4.18 3.28 14.85
N ASN A 8 3.85 2.23 14.09
CA ASN A 8 2.55 2.07 13.46
C ASN A 8 1.94 0.68 13.75
N LYS A 9 1.08 0.61 14.80
CA LYS A 9 0.39 -0.61 15.22
C LYS A 9 -0.35 -1.35 14.10
N ILE A 10 -0.82 -0.64 13.06
CA ILE A 10 -1.47 -1.24 11.87
C ILE A 10 -0.57 -2.24 11.13
N LEU A 11 0.74 -2.03 11.11
CA LEU A 11 1.69 -2.96 10.50
C LEU A 11 1.94 -4.20 11.38
N ILE A 12 1.52 -4.17 12.64
CA ILE A 12 1.65 -5.26 13.60
C ILE A 12 0.32 -6.02 13.70
N TYR A 13 -0.74 -5.33 14.11
CA TYR A 13 -2.04 -5.91 14.45
C TYR A 13 -3.14 -5.74 13.39
N GLY A 14 -2.89 -4.98 12.33
CA GLY A 14 -3.90 -4.80 11.29
C GLY A 14 -4.24 -6.11 10.58
N LYS A 15 -5.51 -6.37 10.30
CA LYS A 15 -5.99 -7.47 9.47
C LYS A 15 -5.31 -7.41 8.10
N TYR A 16 -4.83 -8.55 7.63
CA TYR A 16 -4.23 -8.70 6.31
C TYR A 16 -5.30 -9.08 5.27
N GLU A 17 -5.20 -8.51 4.07
CA GLU A 17 -6.04 -8.88 2.92
C GLU A 17 -5.20 -8.81 1.64
N LEU A 18 -5.05 -9.95 0.96
CA LEU A 18 -4.32 -10.04 -0.32
C LEU A 18 -5.15 -9.41 -1.43
N LEU A 19 -4.50 -8.63 -2.30
CA LEU A 19 -5.10 -8.05 -3.49
C LEU A 19 -4.53 -8.75 -4.73
N ASP A 20 -5.33 -8.76 -5.81
CA ASP A 20 -4.90 -9.19 -7.15
C ASP A 20 -4.17 -10.55 -7.16
N LYS A 21 -4.73 -11.56 -6.50
CA LYS A 21 -4.11 -12.87 -6.22
C LYS A 21 -3.56 -13.59 -7.47
N LYS A 22 -4.08 -13.29 -8.67
CA LYS A 22 -3.66 -13.91 -9.94
C LYS A 22 -2.47 -13.20 -10.60
N ASN A 23 -2.06 -12.03 -10.10
CA ASN A 23 -0.95 -11.27 -10.65
C ASN A 23 0.38 -11.86 -10.19
N SER A 24 1.13 -12.42 -11.15
CA SER A 24 2.44 -13.03 -10.89
C SER A 24 3.57 -12.01 -10.75
N ASP A 25 3.37 -10.78 -11.24
CA ASP A 25 4.42 -9.77 -11.23
C ASP A 25 4.31 -8.81 -10.02
N VAL A 26 3.10 -8.54 -9.53
CA VAL A 26 2.87 -7.61 -8.41
C VAL A 26 2.20 -8.33 -7.24
N TYR A 27 2.86 -8.26 -6.08
CA TYR A 27 2.30 -8.68 -4.81
C TYR A 27 1.79 -7.46 -4.05
N ALA A 28 0.47 -7.37 -3.89
CA ALA A 28 -0.17 -6.26 -3.20
C ALA A 28 -1.11 -6.76 -2.12
N TYR A 29 -1.17 -6.05 -1.00
CA TYR A 29 -2.06 -6.38 0.10
C TYR A 29 -2.40 -5.15 0.92
N THR A 30 -3.47 -5.24 1.70
CA THR A 30 -3.81 -4.21 2.68
C THR A 30 -3.57 -4.68 4.10
N ARG A 31 -3.35 -3.69 4.97
CA ARG A 31 -3.44 -3.83 6.42
C ARG A 31 -4.54 -2.91 6.91
N GLU A 32 -5.51 -3.44 7.62
CA GLU A 32 -6.62 -2.66 8.17
C GLU A 32 -6.69 -2.83 9.68
N LEU A 33 -6.66 -1.72 10.43
CA LEU A 33 -6.82 -1.74 11.88
C LEU A 33 -8.03 -0.89 12.24
N ARG A 34 -9.08 -1.54 12.77
CA ARG A 34 -10.24 -0.86 13.35
C ARG A 34 -9.90 -0.48 14.79
N ASN A 35 -10.15 0.79 15.15
CA ASN A 35 -10.01 1.24 16.54
C ASN A 35 -11.37 1.12 17.25
N ASP A 36 -11.38 0.51 18.43
CA ASP A 36 -12.48 0.48 19.39
C ASP A 36 -12.30 1.62 20.43
N ALA A 37 -12.63 2.85 20.03
CA ALA A 37 -12.87 3.95 20.98
C ALA A 37 -13.54 5.14 20.28
N ASN A 38 -13.12 5.43 19.02
CA ASN A 38 -13.56 6.62 18.27
C ASN A 38 -13.99 6.29 16.81
N GLY A 39 -14.33 5.04 16.50
CA GLY A 39 -15.02 4.64 15.25
C GLY A 39 -14.25 4.67 13.93
N PHE A 40 -13.15 5.42 13.79
CA PHE A 40 -12.42 5.53 12.52
C PHE A 40 -11.34 4.45 12.35
N GLY A 41 -11.56 3.54 11.39
CA GLY A 41 -10.58 2.55 10.96
C GLY A 41 -9.45 3.15 10.12
N LYS A 42 -8.25 2.56 10.18
CA LYS A 42 -7.11 2.90 9.32
C LYS A 42 -6.87 1.78 8.32
N LYS A 43 -6.64 2.10 7.05
CA LYS A 43 -6.24 1.13 6.01
C LYS A 43 -4.96 1.58 5.31
N TRP A 44 -4.02 0.66 5.16
CA TRP A 44 -2.75 0.86 4.47
C TRP A 44 -2.64 -0.11 3.30
N LEU A 45 -2.05 0.34 2.20
CA LEU A 45 -1.77 -0.45 1.00
C LEU A 45 -0.26 -0.69 0.88
N ILE A 46 0.12 -1.94 0.68
CA ILE A 46 1.51 -2.34 0.40
C ILE A 46 1.52 -2.91 -1.00
N VAL A 47 2.46 -2.44 -1.83
CA VAL A 47 2.62 -2.85 -3.23
C VAL A 47 4.08 -3.19 -3.49
N LEU A 48 4.34 -4.38 -4.01
CA LEU A 48 5.66 -4.89 -4.34
C LEU A 48 5.66 -5.37 -5.80
N ASN A 49 6.51 -4.80 -6.63
CA ASN A 49 6.82 -5.37 -7.93
C ASN A 49 7.86 -6.49 -7.75
N PHE A 50 7.49 -7.75 -7.91
CA PHE A 50 8.41 -8.90 -7.85
C PHE A 50 8.99 -9.29 -9.21
N SER A 51 8.98 -8.37 -10.17
CA SER A 51 9.55 -8.58 -11.50
C SER A 51 10.73 -7.64 -11.80
N LYS A 52 11.46 -7.97 -12.87
CA LYS A 52 12.51 -7.13 -13.47
C LYS A 52 11.96 -6.06 -14.42
N LYS A 53 10.64 -5.92 -14.55
CA LYS A 53 9.98 -5.09 -15.56
C LYS A 53 9.37 -3.84 -14.95
N ASN A 54 9.20 -2.79 -15.77
CA ASN A 54 8.33 -1.67 -15.42
C ASN A 54 6.86 -2.11 -15.55
N ILE A 55 6.04 -1.82 -14.55
CA ILE A 55 4.64 -2.26 -14.50
C ILE A 55 3.73 -1.08 -14.18
N LYS A 56 2.59 -0.99 -14.86
CA LYS A 56 1.49 -0.10 -14.47
C LYS A 56 0.50 -0.91 -13.65
N PHE A 57 0.54 -0.74 -12.33
CA PHE A 57 -0.34 -1.45 -11.41
C PHE A 57 -1.60 -0.61 -11.12
N ASP A 58 -2.77 -1.10 -11.52
CA ASP A 58 -4.05 -0.40 -11.36
C ASP A 58 -4.78 -0.87 -10.10
N THR A 59 -4.90 0.03 -9.11
CA THR A 59 -5.54 -0.25 -7.83
C THR A 59 -7.03 0.07 -7.82
N ARG A 60 -7.59 0.68 -8.88
CA ARG A 60 -9.00 1.14 -8.94
C ARG A 60 -10.02 0.08 -8.57
N LYS A 61 -9.82 -1.12 -9.09
CA LYS A 61 -10.71 -2.28 -8.88
C LYS A 61 -10.35 -3.09 -7.64
N LEU A 62 -9.24 -2.77 -6.98
CA LEU A 62 -8.68 -3.54 -5.88
C LEU A 62 -8.96 -2.89 -4.52
N VAL A 63 -8.87 -1.56 -4.45
CA VAL A 63 -9.13 -0.83 -3.22
C VAL A 63 -9.63 0.59 -3.55
N SER A 64 -10.77 0.97 -2.96
CA SER A 64 -11.29 2.32 -3.09
C SER A 64 -10.60 3.24 -2.08
N TYR A 65 -10.25 4.46 -2.49
CA TYR A 65 -9.72 5.52 -1.62
C TYR A 65 -9.75 6.86 -2.36
N ASN A 66 -9.98 7.95 -1.61
CA ASN A 66 -10.00 9.31 -2.12
C ASN A 66 -8.61 9.97 -2.13
N GLY A 67 -7.70 9.46 -1.29
CA GLY A 67 -6.32 9.90 -1.25
C GLY A 67 -5.39 8.84 -0.70
N ASN A 68 -4.12 8.97 -1.05
CA ASN A 68 -3.06 8.16 -0.46
C ASN A 68 -1.86 9.05 -0.06
N GLN A 69 -1.14 8.59 0.96
CA GLN A 69 0.10 9.21 1.41
C GLN A 69 1.21 8.16 1.36
N LEU A 70 2.28 8.44 0.62
CA LEU A 70 3.45 7.57 0.55
C LEU A 70 4.21 7.60 1.88
N MET A 71 4.24 6.46 2.58
CA MET A 71 4.90 6.30 3.88
C MET A 71 6.34 5.82 3.73
N GLN A 72 6.59 4.92 2.78
CA GLN A 72 7.90 4.34 2.50
C GLN A 72 7.98 3.91 1.04
N SER A 73 9.17 4.11 0.45
CA SER A 73 9.54 3.57 -0.85
C SER A 73 11.01 3.17 -0.83
N ASN A 74 11.41 2.22 -1.68
CA ASN A 74 12.83 1.90 -1.95
C ASN A 74 13.39 2.69 -3.16
N TYR A 75 12.53 3.32 -3.95
CA TYR A 75 12.92 4.28 -4.99
C TYR A 75 12.45 5.70 -4.64
N ALA A 76 13.11 6.71 -5.21
CA ALA A 76 12.63 8.08 -5.16
C ALA A 76 11.32 8.20 -5.97
N VAL A 77 10.26 8.64 -5.31
CA VAL A 77 8.91 8.81 -5.87
C VAL A 77 8.38 10.16 -5.41
N LYS A 78 7.70 10.90 -6.30
CA LYS A 78 7.04 12.14 -5.91
C LYS A 78 5.97 11.82 -4.86
N LYS A 79 6.05 12.51 -3.71
CA LYS A 79 5.06 12.37 -2.64
C LYS A 79 3.72 12.97 -3.10
N ASN A 80 2.61 12.39 -2.64
CA ASN A 80 1.24 12.92 -2.79
C ASN A 80 0.66 12.98 -4.21
N VAL A 81 0.95 12.00 -5.06
CA VAL A 81 0.19 11.85 -6.30
C VAL A 81 -1.03 10.99 -5.98
N SER A 82 -2.23 11.58 -5.98
CA SER A 82 -3.48 10.82 -5.90
C SER A 82 -3.65 10.03 -7.21
N GLN A 83 -2.91 8.93 -7.29
CA GLN A 83 -2.84 8.05 -8.43
C GLN A 83 -3.29 6.67 -7.97
N GLN A 84 -4.28 6.14 -8.67
CA GLN A 84 -4.72 4.75 -8.55
C GLN A 84 -4.07 3.87 -9.63
N ILE A 85 -3.29 4.45 -10.55
CA ILE A 85 -2.40 3.72 -11.45
C ILE A 85 -0.96 4.02 -11.03
N LEU A 86 -0.29 3.02 -10.49
CA LEU A 86 1.06 3.14 -9.95
C LEU A 86 2.09 2.68 -11.01
N PRO A 87 2.93 3.57 -11.55
CA PRO A 87 4.06 3.15 -12.38
C PRO A 87 5.17 2.62 -11.46
N LEU A 88 5.32 1.30 -11.42
CA LEU A 88 6.31 0.59 -10.61
C LEU A 88 7.54 0.26 -11.45
N LYS A 89 8.73 0.62 -10.96
CA LYS A 89 10.03 0.20 -11.47
C LYS A 89 10.34 -1.25 -11.07
N PRO A 90 11.32 -1.91 -11.71
CA PRO A 90 11.78 -3.25 -11.30
C PRO A 90 12.06 -3.30 -9.80
N TYR A 91 11.51 -4.30 -9.11
CA TYR A 91 11.68 -4.47 -7.67
C TYR A 91 11.24 -3.28 -6.79
N GLU A 92 10.40 -2.39 -7.31
CA GLU A 92 9.90 -1.27 -6.52
C GLU A 92 8.87 -1.70 -5.48
N ALA A 93 9.06 -1.21 -4.26
CA ALA A 93 8.21 -1.45 -3.11
C ALA A 93 7.68 -0.11 -2.58
N ARG A 94 6.36 0.00 -2.41
CA ARG A 94 5.70 1.20 -1.87
C ARG A 94 4.72 0.85 -0.77
N VAL A 95 4.69 1.68 0.27
CA VAL A 95 3.74 1.58 1.38
C VAL A 95 2.96 2.88 1.45
N TYR A 96 1.63 2.78 1.38
CA TYR A 96 0.71 3.91 1.40
C TYR A 96 -0.23 3.84 2.59
N LYS A 97 -0.49 5.00 3.20
CA LYS A 97 -1.65 5.20 4.08
C LYS A 97 -2.81 5.69 3.22
N LEU A 98 -3.98 5.07 3.35
CA LEU A 98 -5.17 5.43 2.58
C LEU A 98 -6.09 6.36 3.38
N SER A 99 -6.77 7.25 2.67
CA SER A 99 -7.85 8.10 3.16
C SER A 99 -9.12 7.88 2.34
N TYR A 100 -10.27 7.91 3.01
CA TYR A 100 -11.60 7.76 2.44
C TYR A 100 -12.35 9.07 2.57
#